data_AF-A0A9N9IJK3-F1
#
_entry.id   AF-A0A9N9IJK3-F1
#
_cell.length_a   1.000
_cell.length_b   1.000
_cell.length_c   1.000
_cell.angle_alpha   90.00
_cell.angle_beta   90.00
_cell.angle_gamma   90.00
#
_symmetry.space_group_name_H-M   'P 1'
#
loop_
_entity.id
_entity.type
_entity.pdbx_description
1 polymer ?
#
loop_
_entity_poly.entity_id
_entity_poly.type
_entity_poly.pdbx_seq_one_letter_code
_entity_poly.pdbx_strand_id
1 'polypeptide(L)' 'LVRSIINGLANNPKFVPSMTLYDNRGLQLFEKVTYTDEYYINRCEIDILNKEVDQITEFISSD' A
#
# COMPACT_ATOMS: atom_id res chain seq x y z
N LEU A 1 -3.94 -3.28 -17.64
CA LEU A 1 -4.80 -2.27 -16.97
C LEU A 1 -6.07 -1.94 -17.77
N VAL A 2 -5.97 -1.41 -19.00
CA VAL A 2 -7.14 -1.00 -19.82
C VAL A 2 -8.20 -2.11 -19.94
N ARG A 3 -7.78 -3.34 -20.26
CA ARG A 3 -8.71 -4.49 -20.39
C ARG A 3 -9.43 -4.80 -19.07
N SER A 4 -8.75 -4.67 -17.94
CA SER A 4 -9.32 -4.86 -16.61
C SER A 4 -10.36 -3.78 -16.26
N ILE A 5 -10.14 -2.53 -16.71
CA ILE A 5 -11.10 -1.45 -16.55
C ILE A 5 -12.35 -1.70 -17.41
N ILE A 6 -12.19 -2.03 -18.69
CA ILE A 6 -13.32 -2.33 -19.59
C ILE A 6 -14.17 -3.46 -19.01
N ASN A 7 -13.54 -4.56 -18.58
CA ASN A 7 -14.25 -5.67 -17.95
C ASN A 7 -14.92 -5.25 -16.64
N GLY A 8 -14.26 -4.47 -15.79
CA GLY A 8 -14.82 -4.01 -14.52
C GLY A 8 -16.03 -3.09 -14.67
N LEU A 9 -16.04 -2.23 -15.69
CA LEU A 9 -17.18 -1.35 -15.99
C LEU A 9 -18.35 -2.09 -16.63
N ALA A 10 -18.10 -3.21 -17.31
CA ALA A 10 -19.12 -4.10 -17.87
C ALA A 10 -19.75 -5.06 -16.84
N ASN A 11 -19.16 -5.20 -15.65
CA ASN A 11 -19.66 -6.08 -14.58
C ASN A 11 -20.86 -5.49 -13.81
N ASN A 12 -21.60 -6.35 -13.11
CA ASN A 12 -22.64 -5.97 -12.17
C ASN A 12 -22.46 -6.74 -10.84
N PRO A 13 -21.96 -6.09 -9.76
CA PRO A 13 -21.68 -4.66 -9.64
C PRO A 13 -20.42 -4.23 -10.43
N LYS A 14 -20.40 -2.95 -10.85
CA LYS A 14 -19.23 -2.35 -11.52
C LYS A 14 -18.07 -2.24 -10.54
N PHE A 15 -16.84 -2.42 -11.02
CA PHE A 15 -15.63 -2.19 -10.23
C PHE A 15 -14.50 -1.58 -11.07
N VAL A 16 -13.52 -0.98 -10.39
CA VAL A 16 -12.27 -0.49 -10.99
C VAL A 16 -11.10 -1.05 -10.18
N PRO A 17 -10.02 -1.57 -10.80
CA PRO A 17 -8.86 -2.06 -10.06
C PRO A 17 -8.22 -0.97 -9.20
N SER A 18 -7.89 -1.28 -7.94
CA SER A 18 -7.27 -0.35 -6.99
C SER A 18 -5.96 0.24 -7.48
N MET A 19 -5.21 -0.49 -8.32
CA MET A 19 -3.97 0.00 -8.95
C MET A 19 -4.14 1.30 -9.73
N THR A 20 -5.37 1.61 -10.19
CA THR A 20 -5.67 2.89 -10.86
C THR A 20 -5.58 4.10 -9.94
N LEU A 21 -5.60 3.89 -8.61
CA LEU A 21 -5.52 4.94 -7.60
C LEU A 21 -4.11 5.46 -7.35
N TYR A 22 -3.07 4.82 -7.91
CA TYR A 22 -1.67 5.09 -7.54
C TYR A 22 -0.87 5.71 -8.69
N ASP A 23 -1.45 6.68 -9.40
CA ASP A 23 -0.64 7.60 -10.22
C ASP A 23 0.16 8.57 -9.33
N ASN A 24 0.93 9.50 -9.92
CA ASN A 24 1.72 10.45 -9.14
C ASN A 24 0.89 11.23 -8.10
N ARG A 25 -0.35 11.60 -8.44
CA ARG A 25 -1.22 12.35 -7.54
C ARG A 25 -1.80 11.43 -6.46
N GLY A 26 -2.22 10.25 -6.86
CA GLY A 26 -2.73 9.19 -6.01
C GLY A 26 -1.74 8.74 -4.95
N LEU A 27 -0.46 8.58 -5.33
CA LEU A 27 0.63 8.27 -4.40
C LEU A 27 0.81 9.38 -3.35
N GLN A 28 0.80 10.65 -3.75
CA GLN A 28 0.88 11.78 -2.80
C GLN A 28 -0.32 11.83 -1.84
N LEU A 29 -1.51 11.46 -2.32
CA LEU A 29 -2.70 11.40 -1.47
C LEU A 29 -2.62 10.23 -0.51
N PHE A 30 -2.17 9.07 -0.98
CA PHE A 30 -1.96 7.88 -0.16
C PHE A 30 -0.95 8.15 0.95
N GLU A 31 0.20 8.76 0.62
CA GLU A 31 1.21 9.18 1.59
C GLU A 31 0.60 10.10 2.67
N LYS A 32 -0.24 11.07 2.29
CA LYS A 32 -0.92 11.90 3.30
C LYS A 32 -1.87 11.10 4.19
N VAL A 33 -2.58 10.13 3.62
CA VAL A 33 -3.48 9.25 4.38
C VAL A 33 -2.69 8.44 5.41
N THR A 34 -1.49 7.94 5.07
CA THR A 34 -0.69 7.12 5.99
C THR A 34 -0.17 7.88 7.22
N TYR A 35 -0.23 9.21 7.24
CA TYR A 35 0.11 10.04 8.40
C TYR A 35 -1.11 10.47 9.23
N THR A 36 -2.33 10.09 8.85
CA THR A 36 -3.54 10.38 9.65
C THR A 36 -3.60 9.53 10.91
N ASP A 37 -4.24 10.04 11.97
CA ASP A 37 -4.37 9.31 13.24
C ASP A 37 -5.21 8.05 13.08
N GLU A 38 -6.24 8.10 12.24
CA GLU A 38 -7.15 7.00 11.93
C GLU A 38 -6.47 5.87 11.16
N TYR A 39 -5.51 6.20 10.27
CA TYR A 39 -4.74 5.22 9.52
C TYR A 39 -3.50 4.76 10.32
N TYR A 40 -3.74 4.08 11.43
CA TYR A 40 -2.66 3.67 12.35
C TYR A 40 -1.68 2.64 11.77
N ILE A 41 -2.04 1.95 10.69
CA ILE A 41 -1.26 0.83 10.11
C ILE A 41 0.18 1.23 9.82
N ASN A 42 0.40 2.40 9.21
CA ASN A 42 1.72 2.90 8.86
C ASN A 42 2.59 3.15 10.12
N ARG A 43 2.01 3.69 11.19
CA ARG A 43 2.74 3.89 12.47
C ARG A 43 3.14 2.54 13.08
N CYS A 44 2.23 1.58 13.12
CA CYS A 44 2.51 0.25 13.66
C CYS A 44 3.59 -0.49 12.86
N GLU A 45 3.57 -0.38 11.53
CA GLU A 45 4.61 -0.97 10.69
C GLU A 45 5.98 -0.36 10.99
N ILE A 46 6.08 0.97 11.07
CA ILE A 46 7.32 1.67 11.46
C ILE A 46 7.81 1.22 12.83
N ASP A 47 6.91 1.11 13.82
CA ASP A 47 7.26 0.70 15.19
C ASP A 47 7.83 -0.73 15.21
N ILE A 48 7.19 -1.66 14.49
CA ILE A 48 7.65 -3.06 14.39
C ILE A 48 9.00 -3.12 13.67
N LEU A 49 9.14 -2.43 12.54
CA LEU A 49 10.39 -2.43 11.77
C LEU A 49 11.54 -1.86 12.60
N ASN A 50 11.32 -0.77 13.33
CA ASN A 50 12.34 -0.20 14.22
C ASN A 50 12.74 -1.15 15.35
N LYS A 51 11.79 -1.95 15.87
CA LYS A 51 12.06 -2.91 16.95
C LYS A 51 12.81 -4.14 16.47
N GLU A 52 12.54 -4.59 15.25
CA GLU A 52 13.04 -5.87 14.73
C GLU A 52 14.18 -5.71 13.71
N VAL A 53 14.61 -4.48 13.38
CA VAL A 53 15.62 -4.20 12.33
C VAL A 53 16.91 -4.99 12.51
N ASP A 54 17.42 -5.11 13.74
CA ASP A 54 18.66 -5.84 14.02
C ASP A 54 18.50 -7.34 13.74
N GLN A 55 17.39 -7.95 14.20
CA GLN A 55 17.10 -9.37 13.96
C GLN A 55 16.88 -9.67 12.47
N ILE A 56 16.17 -8.78 11.77
CA ILE A 56 15.96 -8.90 10.32
C ILE A 56 17.31 -8.82 9.59
N THR A 57 18.17 -7.88 9.97
CA THR A 57 19.48 -7.69 9.34
C THR A 57 20.42 -8.86 9.61
N GLU A 58 20.42 -9.40 10.83
CA GLU A 58 21.18 -10.60 11.20
C GLU A 58 20.73 -11.80 10.36
N PHE A 59 19.42 -12.03 10.22
CA PHE A 59 18.89 -13.12 9.41
C PHE A 59 19.29 -12.99 7.93
N ILE A 60 19.14 -11.81 7.32
CA ILE A 60 19.49 -11.59 5.90
C ILE A 60 21.00 -11.72 5.66
N SER A 61 21.83 -11.31 6.61
CA SER A 61 23.29 -11.38 6.47
C SER A 61 23.86 -12.79 6.69
N SER A 62 23.04 -13.71 7.18
CA SER A 62 23.43 -15.10 7.47
C SER A 62 23.21 -16.08 6.29
N ASP A 63 22.67 -15.59 5.16
CA ASP A 63 22.62 -16.25 3.84
C ASP A 63 23.81 -15.82 2.94
#